data_AF-A0A952GDU6-F1
#
_entry.id   AF-A0A952GDU6-F1
#
_cell.length_a   1.000
_cell.length_b   1.000
_cell.length_c   1.000
_cell.angle_alpha   90.00
_cell.angle_beta   90.00
_cell.angle_gamma   90.00
#
_symmetry.space_group_name_H-M   'P 1'
#
loop_
_entity.id
_entity.type
_entity.pdbx_description
1 polymer ?
#
loop_
_entity_poly.entity_id
_entity_poly.type
_entity_poly.pdbx_seq_one_letter_code
_entity_poly.pdbx_strand_id
1 'polypeptide(L)' 'MAKNDLQGTLELLILKTLAQNTSLHGYGIVLHIERVSGELLRVEEGSLYPALH' A
#
# COMPACT_ATOMS: atom_id res chain seq x y z
N MET A 1 15.28 1.29 -14.13
CA MET A 1 14.28 0.29 -13.73
C MET A 1 13.68 0.81 -12.44
N ALA A 2 12.42 1.26 -12.39
CA ALA A 2 11.93 1.88 -11.15
C ALA A 2 10.40 1.96 -10.98
N LYS A 3 9.61 2.11 -12.06
CA LYS A 3 8.19 2.43 -11.88
C LYS A 3 7.25 1.21 -11.84
N ASN A 4 7.62 0.09 -12.47
CA ASN A 4 6.75 -1.10 -12.55
C ASN A 4 6.92 -2.09 -11.40
N ASP A 5 8.10 -2.22 -10.81
CA ASP A 5 8.35 -3.23 -9.77
C ASP A 5 7.65 -2.90 -8.45
N LEU A 6 7.44 -1.59 -8.20
CA LEU A 6 6.77 -1.12 -6.99
C LEU A 6 5.24 -1.28 -7.07
N GLN A 7 4.65 -1.22 -8.28
CA GLN A 7 3.21 -1.29 -8.46
C GLN A 7 2.65 -2.67 -8.05
N GLY A 8 3.23 -3.76 -8.54
CA GLY A 8 2.82 -5.12 -8.15
C GLY A 8 3.14 -5.47 -6.68
N THR A 9 4.20 -4.88 -6.12
CA THR A 9 4.55 -5.06 -4.71
C THR A 9 3.56 -4.35 -3.80
N LEU A 10 3.16 -3.13 -4.15
CA LEU A 10 2.18 -2.34 -3.41
C LEU A 10 0.80 -3.01 -3.42
N GLU A 11 0.35 -3.54 -4.55
CA GLU A 11 -0.90 -4.31 -4.66
C GLU A 11 -0.93 -5.51 -3.70
N LEU A 12 0.16 -6.27 -3.61
CA LEU A 12 0.25 -7.40 -2.67
C LEU A 12 0.23 -6.94 -1.21
N LEU A 13 0.85 -5.81 -0.88
CA LEU A 13 0.81 -5.22 0.46
C LEU A 13 -0.61 -4.73 0.81
N ILE A 14 -1.34 -4.16 -0.15
CA ILE A 14 -2.75 -3.77 0.00
C ILE A 14 -3.61 -5.01 0.28
N LEU A 15 -3.49 -6.06 -0.54
CA LEU A 15 -4.24 -7.31 -0.36
C LEU A 15 -3.96 -7.98 0.98
N LYS A 16 -2.68 -8.05 1.39
CA LYS A 16 -2.28 -8.59 2.70
C LYS A 16 -2.86 -7.76 3.85
N THR A 17 -2.85 -6.43 3.71
CA THR A 17 -3.41 -5.52 4.71
C THR A 17 -4.92 -5.73 4.87
N LEU A 18 -5.66 -5.86 3.77
CA LEU A 18 -7.11 -6.13 3.79
C LEU A 18 -7.44 -7.57 4.26
N ALA A 19 -6.59 -8.55 3.97
CA ALA A 19 -6.76 -9.91 4.48
C ALA A 19 -6.60 -9.98 6.01
N GLN A 20 -5.81 -9.09 6.60
CA GLN A 20 -5.57 -9.01 8.05
C GLN A 20 -6.54 -8.06 8.76
N ASN A 21 -7.15 -7.12 8.04
CA ASN A 21 -8.03 -6.10 8.60
C ASN A 21 -9.35 -6.08 7.81
N THR A 22 -10.47 -6.39 8.48
CA THR A 22 -11.77 -6.62 7.85
C THR A 22 -12.27 -5.46 6.97
N SER A 23 -11.94 -4.22 7.33
CA SER A 23 -12.22 -3.04 6.51
C SER A 23 -11.29 -1.89 6.91
N LEU A 24 -10.59 -1.32 5.94
CA LEU A 24 -9.78 -0.12 6.10
C LEU A 24 -10.09 0.85 4.96
N HIS A 25 -10.21 2.12 5.29
CA HIS A 25 -10.24 3.19 4.29
C HIS A 25 -8.86 3.29 3.60
N GLY A 26 -8.81 3.80 2.37
CA GLY A 26 -7.58 3.86 1.56
C GLY A 26 -6.38 4.48 2.28
N TYR A 27 -6.59 5.57 3.02
CA TYR A 27 -5.56 6.19 3.86
C TYR A 27 -5.10 5.30 5.03
N GLY A 28 -6.00 4.49 5.59
CA GLY A 28 -5.70 3.53 6.65
C GLY A 28 -4.81 2.38 6.14
N ILE A 29 -4.94 2.02 4.86
CA ILE A 29 -4.06 1.04 4.21
C ILE A 29 -2.64 1.61 4.06
N VAL A 30 -2.50 2.87 3.63
CA VAL A 30 -1.20 3.59 3.58
C VAL A 30 -0.53 3.61 4.94
N LEU A 31 -1.23 4.12 5.96
CA LEU A 31 -0.69 4.22 7.31
C LEU A 31 -0.29 2.86 7.88
N HIS A 32 -1.07 1.81 7.58
CA HIS A 32 -0.74 0.47 8.01
C HIS A 32 0.57 -0.02 7.37
N ILE A 33 0.71 0.13 6.05
CA ILE A 33 1.89 -0.28 5.29
C ILE A 33 3.13 0.49 5.76
N GLU A 34 3.04 1.81 5.91
CA GLU A 34 4.13 2.65 6.42
C GLU A 34 4.57 2.20 7.81
N ARG A 35 3.61 1.98 8.72
CA ARG A 35 3.88 1.53 10.09
C ARG A 35 4.56 0.16 10.14
N VAL A 36 4.07 -0.83 9.38
CA VAL A 36 4.67 -2.18 9.39
C VAL A 36 6.02 -2.25 8.67
N SER A 37 6.28 -1.29 7.78
CA SER A 37 7.58 -1.16 7.10
C SER A 37 8.65 -0.43 7.92
N GLY A 38 8.28 0.18 9.06
CA GLY A 38 9.17 1.03 9.83
C GLY A 38 9.57 2.31 9.09
N GLU A 39 8.61 2.92 8.37
CA GLU A 39 8.80 4.09 7.49
C GLU A 39 9.70 3.87 6.26
N LEU A 40 10.13 2.63 5.99
CA LEU A 40 10.99 2.31 4.85
C LEU A 40 10.24 2.41 3.52
N LEU A 41 8.93 2.16 3.54
CA LEU A 41 8.04 2.32 2.40
C LEU A 41 7.16 3.54 2.64
N ARG A 42 7.52 4.69 2.07
CA ARG A 42 6.63 5.86 2.01
C ARG A 42 5.72 5.73 0.80
N VAL A 43 4.43 5.62 1.04
CA VAL A 43 3.45 5.51 -0.04
C VAL A 43 3.01 6.93 -0.39
N GLU A 44 3.44 7.43 -1.55
CA GLU A 44 3.03 8.75 -2.01
C GLU A 44 1.51 8.79 -2.22
N GLU A 45 0.85 9.86 -1.80
CA GLU A 45 -0.62 9.99 -1.80
C GLU A 45 -1.26 9.74 -3.19
N GLY A 46 -0.51 10.03 -4.27
CA GLY A 46 -0.92 9.77 -5.66
C GLY A 46 -0.71 8.34 -6.16
N SER A 47 -0.01 7.49 -5.41
CA SER A 47 0.30 6.10 -5.80
C SER A 47 -0.75 5.09 -5.35
N LEU A 48 -1.63 5.47 -4.42
CA LEU A 48 -2.71 4.60 -3.93
C LEU A 48 -3.83 4.43 -4.96
N TYR A 49 -4.28 5.51 -5.60
CA TYR A 49 -5.43 5.46 -6.52
C TYR A 49 -5.19 4.58 -7.76
N PRO A 50 -4.00 4.57 -8.39
CA PRO A 50 -3.70 3.63 -9.47
C PRO A 50 -3.63 2.16 -9.04
N ALA A 51 -3.40 1.88 -7.75
CA ALA A 51 -3.32 0.52 -7.21
C ALA A 51 -4.69 -0.03 -6.75
N LEU A 52 -5.74 0.80 -6.78
CA LEU A 52 -7.12 0.44 -6.45
C LEU A 52 -8.03 0.34 -7.69
N HIS A 53 -7.49 0.61 -8.89
CA HIS A 53 -8.21 0.66 -10.17
C HIS A 53 -7.81 -0.48 -11.08
#